data_AF-A0A5N6UCT7-F1
#
_entry.id   AF-A0A5N6UCT7-F1
#
_cell.length_a   1.000
_cell.length_b   1.000
_cell.length_c   1.000
_cell.angle_alpha   90.00
_cell.angle_beta   90.00
_cell.angle_gamma   90.00
#
_symmetry.space_group_name_H-M   'P 1'
#
loop_
_entity.id
_entity.type
_entity.pdbx_description
1 polymer ?
#
loop_
_entity_poly.entity_id
_entity_poly.type
_entity_poly.pdbx_seq_one_letter_code
_entity_poly.pdbx_strand_id
1 'polypeptide(L)'
;MKTQFIHPDLCQNHEASTVFQNAQSLCKLHAQASQEDNTTALNPLLQQHCAELLRKSGRPASFQELLAIIQSLLILQCLLILDERTDDGPYSETVSTMLSNVGRRLWQQAPIHLSHTLSPRDAWLFAESVRRTIIVAFMLRSVYSLLKRNYSVRTPFVDSLPFDVRTPLWDADHEAWNNATPASLENMVSLQQYSTLLESGAVHGISPFSALILAACKGKAVSDIPYPHVTGYEAY
;
A
#
# COMPACT_ATOMS: atom_id res chain seq x y z
N MET A 1 4.96 12.90 -4.16
CA MET A 1 5.47 11.65 -3.55
C MET A 1 4.94 10.50 -4.38
N LYS A 2 5.77 9.61 -4.92
CA LYS A 2 5.28 8.39 -5.60
C LYS A 2 5.79 7.18 -4.86
N THR A 3 4.88 6.30 -4.44
CA THR A 3 5.21 5.00 -3.84
C THR A 3 4.37 3.91 -4.51
N GLN A 4 4.50 2.67 -4.05
CA GLN A 4 3.69 1.57 -4.57
C GLN A 4 2.20 1.67 -4.19
N PHE A 5 1.83 2.53 -3.23
CA PHE A 5 0.45 2.69 -2.76
C PHE A 5 -0.01 4.17 -2.68
N ILE A 6 0.84 5.12 -3.08
CA ILE A 6 0.54 6.56 -3.12
C ILE A 6 0.82 7.06 -4.53
N HIS A 7 -0.24 7.46 -5.24
CA HIS A 7 -0.14 8.01 -6.58
C HIS A 7 0.08 9.54 -6.52
N PRO A 8 1.04 10.11 -7.29
CA PRO A 8 1.35 11.54 -7.25
C PRO A 8 0.15 12.45 -7.58
N ASP A 9 -0.72 12.02 -8.50
CA ASP A 9 -1.90 12.81 -8.91
C ASP A 9 -2.88 13.05 -7.77
N LEU A 10 -2.91 12.16 -6.76
CA LEU A 10 -3.80 12.31 -5.60
C LEU A 10 -3.21 13.21 -4.50
N CYS A 11 -1.92 13.56 -4.58
CA CYS A 11 -1.25 14.41 -3.61
C CYS A 11 -1.47 15.91 -3.83
N GLN A 12 -2.17 16.31 -4.91
CA GLN A 12 -2.30 17.72 -5.30
C GLN A 12 -3.36 18.49 -4.50
N ASN A 13 -4.24 17.81 -3.75
CA ASN A 13 -5.20 18.46 -2.87
C ASN A 13 -4.48 19.11 -1.67
N HIS A 14 -4.83 20.35 -1.35
CA HIS A 14 -4.22 21.14 -0.27
C HIS A 14 -4.23 20.42 1.09
N GLU A 15 -5.34 19.80 1.47
CA GLU A 15 -5.44 19.08 2.77
C GLU A 15 -4.49 17.88 2.82
N ALA A 16 -4.47 17.08 1.76
CA ALA A 16 -3.59 15.92 1.64
C ALA A 16 -2.12 16.32 1.52
N SER A 17 -1.82 17.43 0.83
CA SER A 17 -0.46 17.93 0.59
C SER A 17 0.26 18.23 1.90
N THR A 18 -0.39 18.90 2.86
CA THR A 18 0.21 19.18 4.18
C THR A 18 0.61 17.91 4.93
N VAL A 19 -0.26 16.91 4.91
CA VAL A 19 -0.04 15.61 5.58
C VAL A 19 1.12 14.84 4.93
N PHE A 20 1.26 14.92 3.61
CA PHE A 20 2.37 14.30 2.90
C PHE A 20 3.69 15.04 3.05
N GLN A 21 3.68 16.38 3.05
CA GLN A 21 4.89 17.19 3.23
C GLN A 21 5.58 16.87 4.58
N ASN A 22 4.80 16.74 5.66
CA ASN A 22 5.35 16.37 6.97
C ASN A 22 5.99 14.97 6.93
N ALA A 23 5.31 13.98 6.36
CA ALA A 23 5.86 12.63 6.22
C ALA A 23 7.13 12.61 5.36
N GLN A 24 7.16 13.37 4.25
CA GLN A 24 8.34 13.51 3.40
C GLN A 24 9.53 14.13 4.13
N SER A 25 9.31 15.16 4.94
CA SER A 25 10.35 15.80 5.75
C SER A 25 10.94 14.80 6.76
N LEU A 26 10.11 14.02 7.44
CA LEU A 26 10.56 12.97 8.35
C LEU A 26 11.33 11.86 7.62
N CYS A 27 10.90 11.45 6.43
CA CYS A 27 11.63 10.47 5.62
C CYS A 27 13.03 10.99 5.24
N LYS A 28 13.15 12.27 4.87
CA LYS A 28 14.44 12.90 4.55
C LYS A 28 15.35 12.94 5.77
N LEU A 29 14.83 13.36 6.92
CA LEU A 29 15.57 13.38 8.19
C LEU A 29 16.04 11.99 8.58
N HIS A 30 15.18 10.97 8.44
CA HIS A 30 15.54 9.58 8.71
C HIS A 30 16.65 9.09 7.77
N ALA A 31 16.56 9.38 6.46
CA ALA A 31 17.58 9.01 5.50
C ALA A 31 18.94 9.67 5.80
N GLN A 32 18.95 10.92 6.25
CA GLN A 32 20.16 11.63 6.69
C GLN A 32 20.75 11.03 7.98
N ALA A 33 19.92 10.84 9.00
CA ALA A 33 20.34 10.25 10.27
C ALA A 33 20.84 8.80 10.13
N SER A 34 20.33 8.08 9.12
CA SER A 34 20.80 6.72 8.79
C SER A 34 22.27 6.70 8.36
N GLN A 35 22.73 7.75 7.67
CA GLN A 35 24.12 7.92 7.24
C GLN A 35 25.06 8.32 8.38
N GLU A 36 24.51 8.96 9.42
CA GLU A 36 25.26 9.49 10.58
C GLU A 36 25.17 8.59 11.83
N ASP A 37 24.65 7.36 11.70
CA ASP A 37 24.41 6.40 12.80
C ASP A 37 23.55 6.95 13.97
N ASN A 38 22.67 7.94 13.71
CA ASN A 38 21.89 8.63 14.73
C ASN A 38 20.36 8.42 14.61
N THR A 39 19.91 7.31 14.02
CA THR A 39 18.47 7.06 13.77
C THR A 39 17.67 6.92 15.06
N THR A 40 18.27 6.37 16.12
CA THR A 40 17.63 6.16 17.43
C THR A 40 17.12 7.47 18.04
N ALA A 41 17.74 8.61 17.75
CA ALA A 41 17.30 9.92 18.23
C ALA A 41 16.00 10.42 17.56
N LEU A 42 15.66 9.90 16.37
CA LEU A 42 14.46 10.29 15.63
C LEU A 42 13.22 9.45 15.98
N ASN A 43 13.39 8.27 16.60
CA ASN A 43 12.28 7.39 16.93
C ASN A 43 11.20 8.03 17.80
N PRO A 44 11.51 8.78 18.87
CA PRO A 44 10.49 9.48 19.66
C PRO A 44 9.68 10.47 18.81
N LEU A 45 10.34 11.17 17.89
CA LEU A 45 9.69 12.13 16.98
C LEU A 45 8.75 11.43 16.00
N LEU A 46 9.18 10.29 15.42
CA LEU A 46 8.37 9.47 14.52
C LEU A 46 7.14 8.89 15.25
N GLN A 47 7.33 8.38 16.47
CA GLN A 47 6.26 7.83 17.31
C GLN A 47 5.23 8.91 17.67
N GLN A 48 5.69 10.12 18.03
CA GLN A 48 4.81 11.25 18.29
C GLN A 48 3.94 11.57 17.06
N HIS A 49 4.54 11.70 15.88
CA HIS A 49 3.80 11.97 14.65
C HIS A 49 2.83 10.85 14.29
N CYS A 50 3.18 9.59 14.53
CA CYS A 50 2.26 8.47 14.35
C CYS A 50 1.03 8.61 15.27
N ALA A 51 1.22 8.96 16.53
CA ALA A 51 0.11 9.18 17.47
C ALA A 51 -0.79 10.35 17.06
N GLU A 52 -0.20 11.44 16.56
CA GLU A 52 -0.94 12.59 16.04
C GLU A 52 -1.78 12.24 14.80
N LEU A 53 -1.18 11.53 13.83
CA LEU A 53 -1.89 11.04 12.63
C LEU A 53 -3.01 10.07 13.01
N LEU A 54 -2.75 9.16 13.94
CA LEU A 54 -3.77 8.21 14.42
C LEU A 54 -4.95 8.95 15.07
N ARG A 55 -4.69 9.97 15.89
CA ARG A 55 -5.74 10.82 16.47
C ARG A 55 -6.52 11.55 15.38
N LYS A 56 -5.83 12.15 14.40
CA LYS A 56 -6.43 12.88 13.26
C LYS A 56 -7.32 11.96 12.41
N SER A 57 -6.90 10.71 12.21
CA SER A 57 -7.66 9.71 11.44
C SER A 57 -9.03 9.38 12.01
N GLY A 58 -9.29 9.72 13.28
CA GLY A 58 -10.60 9.52 13.92
C GLY A 58 -11.64 10.57 13.55
N ARG A 59 -11.21 11.71 13.00
CA ARG A 59 -12.07 12.84 12.61
C ARG A 59 -11.54 13.50 11.32
N PRO A 60 -11.49 12.77 10.20
CA PRO A 60 -11.07 13.36 8.93
C PRO A 60 -12.14 14.32 8.39
N ALA A 61 -11.73 15.40 7.75
CA ALA A 61 -12.60 16.34 7.04
C ALA A 61 -13.18 15.72 5.75
N SER A 62 -12.44 14.81 5.12
CA SER A 62 -12.85 14.11 3.91
C SER A 62 -12.26 12.70 3.83
N PHE A 63 -12.84 11.83 3.01
CA PHE A 63 -12.27 10.49 2.78
C PHE A 63 -10.89 10.56 2.09
N GLN A 64 -10.63 11.60 1.27
CA GLN A 64 -9.31 11.85 0.71
C GLN A 64 -8.30 12.24 1.79
N GLU A 65 -8.70 13.07 2.76
CA GLU A 65 -7.84 13.39 3.91
C GLU A 65 -7.55 12.14 4.76
N LEU A 66 -8.56 11.29 5.00
CA LEU A 66 -8.37 10.02 5.70
C LEU A 66 -7.33 9.13 5.00
N LEU A 67 -7.44 9.00 3.67
CA LEU A 67 -6.49 8.23 2.87
C LEU A 67 -5.08 8.79 3.04
N ALA A 68 -4.89 10.10 2.92
CA ALA A 68 -3.58 10.74 3.06
C ALA A 68 -2.99 10.55 4.48
N ILE A 69 -3.82 10.68 5.53
CA ILE A 69 -3.41 10.44 6.92
C ILE A 69 -2.92 9.00 7.10
N ILE A 70 -3.69 8.02 6.62
CA ILE A 70 -3.33 6.60 6.77
C ILE A 70 -2.09 6.26 5.93
N GLN A 71 -1.98 6.81 4.72
CA GLN A 71 -0.79 6.61 3.88
C GLN A 71 0.48 7.18 4.54
N SER A 72 0.43 8.40 5.07
CA SER A 72 1.54 8.98 5.83
C SER A 72 1.87 8.17 7.08
N LEU A 73 0.85 7.71 7.83
CA LEU A 73 1.05 6.88 9.00
C LEU A 73 1.77 5.57 8.62
N LEU A 74 1.36 4.89 7.55
CA LEU A 74 2.00 3.66 7.11
C LEU A 74 3.46 3.89 6.68
N ILE A 75 3.79 5.01 6.05
CA ILE A 75 5.18 5.36 5.74
C ILE A 75 6.00 5.46 7.02
N LEU A 76 5.52 6.21 8.03
CA LEU A 76 6.26 6.37 9.29
C LEU A 76 6.38 5.04 10.04
N GLN A 77 5.36 4.18 9.97
CA GLN A 77 5.42 2.84 10.53
C GLN A 77 6.41 1.94 9.79
N CYS A 78 6.57 2.07 8.47
CA CYS A 78 7.65 1.38 7.76
C CYS A 78 9.02 1.80 8.27
N LEU A 79 9.25 3.10 8.53
CA LEU A 79 10.52 3.56 9.10
C LEU A 79 10.77 2.94 10.47
N LEU A 80 9.77 2.96 11.36
CA LEU A 80 9.90 2.40 12.71
C LEU A 80 10.10 0.88 12.71
N ILE A 81 9.30 0.14 11.94
CA ILE A 81 9.28 -1.32 11.97
C ILE A 81 10.50 -1.93 11.25
N LEU A 82 11.02 -1.25 10.22
CA LEU A 82 12.11 -1.75 9.40
C LEU A 82 13.48 -1.18 9.82
N ASP A 83 13.55 -0.31 10.83
CA ASP A 83 14.83 0.15 11.37
C ASP A 83 15.44 -0.93 12.29
N GLU A 84 16.40 -1.69 11.75
CA GLU A 84 17.13 -2.75 12.44
C GLU A 84 17.90 -2.27 13.69
N ARG A 85 18.16 -0.96 13.81
CA ARG A 85 18.91 -0.37 14.93
C ARG A 85 18.05 -0.10 16.15
N THR A 86 16.73 -0.20 16.03
CA THR A 86 15.83 0.03 17.15
C THR A 86 15.70 -1.26 17.95
N ASP A 87 16.20 -1.25 19.20
CA ASP A 87 15.85 -2.29 20.19
C ASP A 87 14.38 -2.12 20.58
N ASP A 88 13.49 -2.59 19.70
CA ASP A 88 12.07 -2.25 19.65
C ASP A 88 11.23 -3.08 20.65
N GLY A 89 11.87 -3.63 21.67
CA GLY A 89 11.22 -4.41 22.72
C GLY A 89 10.40 -5.61 22.20
N PRO A 90 9.55 -6.20 23.06
CA PRO A 90 8.68 -7.31 22.67
C PRO A 90 7.60 -6.85 21.70
N TYR A 91 6.95 -7.80 21.03
CA TYR A 91 5.78 -7.52 20.21
C TYR A 91 4.73 -6.70 20.98
N SER A 92 4.22 -5.66 20.33
CA SER A 92 3.15 -4.78 20.80
C SER A 92 1.84 -5.10 20.09
N GLU A 93 0.87 -5.60 20.85
CA GLU A 93 -0.49 -5.84 20.33
C GLU A 93 -1.16 -4.54 19.88
N THR A 94 -0.79 -3.42 20.50
CA THR A 94 -1.27 -2.09 20.12
C THR A 94 -0.86 -1.73 18.70
N VAL A 95 0.41 -1.97 18.30
CA VAL A 95 0.90 -1.69 16.94
C VAL A 95 0.19 -2.56 15.92
N SER A 96 0.11 -3.87 16.18
CA SER A 96 -0.59 -4.82 15.30
C SER A 96 -2.08 -4.49 15.14
N THR A 97 -2.75 -4.15 16.24
CA THR A 97 -4.16 -3.74 16.26
C THR A 97 -4.36 -2.42 15.51
N MET A 98 -3.47 -1.44 15.69
CA MET A 98 -3.49 -0.18 14.96
C MET A 98 -3.38 -0.40 13.45
N LEU A 99 -2.39 -1.16 12.98
CA LEU A 99 -2.20 -1.47 11.56
C LEU A 99 -3.43 -2.16 10.95
N SER A 100 -4.02 -3.09 11.70
CA SER A 100 -5.25 -3.75 11.27
C SER A 100 -6.46 -2.80 11.23
N ASN A 101 -6.56 -1.88 12.20
CA ASN A 101 -7.67 -0.94 12.32
C ASN A 101 -7.66 0.13 11.24
N VAL A 102 -6.50 0.64 10.83
CA VAL A 102 -6.43 1.66 9.78
C VAL A 102 -6.86 1.10 8.42
N GLY A 103 -6.45 -0.13 8.09
CA GLY A 103 -6.92 -0.83 6.88
C GLY A 103 -8.42 -1.10 6.91
N ARG A 104 -8.96 -1.58 8.05
CA ARG A 104 -10.42 -1.75 8.22
C ARG A 104 -11.19 -0.45 8.12
N ARG A 105 -10.65 0.65 8.65
CA ARG A 105 -11.30 1.96 8.60
C ARG A 105 -11.45 2.45 7.16
N LEU A 106 -10.40 2.31 6.34
CA LEU A 106 -10.48 2.61 4.91
C LEU A 106 -11.53 1.76 4.21
N TRP A 107 -11.57 0.46 4.50
CA TRP A 107 -12.58 -0.44 3.94
C TRP A 107 -14.00 -0.02 4.32
N GLN A 108 -14.26 0.25 5.60
CA GLN A 108 -15.59 0.59 6.12
C GLN A 108 -16.08 1.97 5.67
N GLN A 109 -15.17 2.91 5.48
CA GLN A 109 -15.50 4.28 5.08
C GLN A 109 -15.31 4.52 3.58
N ALA A 110 -14.90 3.50 2.82
CA ALA A 110 -14.75 3.61 1.38
C ALA A 110 -16.07 4.08 0.77
N PRO A 111 -16.06 5.14 -0.04
CA PRO A 111 -17.27 5.63 -0.67
C PRO A 111 -17.82 4.56 -1.60
N ILE A 112 -19.08 4.20 -1.41
CA ILE A 112 -19.80 3.23 -2.25
C ILE A 112 -19.88 3.74 -3.70
N HIS A 113 -20.00 5.07 -3.84
CA HIS A 113 -19.97 5.77 -5.12
C HIS A 113 -18.88 6.84 -5.09
N LEU A 114 -17.99 6.80 -6.07
CA LEU A 114 -17.02 7.86 -6.29
C LEU A 114 -17.75 9.11 -6.81
N SER A 115 -17.21 10.29 -6.51
CA SER A 115 -17.80 11.54 -6.98
C SER A 115 -17.94 11.52 -8.50
N HIS A 116 -19.14 11.83 -9.00
CA HIS A 116 -19.41 11.95 -10.44
C HIS A 116 -18.60 13.09 -11.10
N THR A 117 -17.95 13.94 -10.31
CA THR A 117 -17.05 14.99 -10.79
C THR A 117 -15.66 14.48 -11.18
N LEU A 118 -15.29 13.26 -10.80
CA LEU A 118 -14.00 12.68 -11.15
C LEU A 118 -14.03 12.12 -12.56
N SER A 119 -12.93 12.30 -13.30
CA SER A 119 -12.74 11.55 -14.55
C SER A 119 -12.66 10.04 -14.26
N PRO A 120 -12.96 9.16 -15.23
CA PRO A 120 -12.82 7.71 -15.03
C PRO A 120 -11.43 7.28 -14.56
N ARG A 121 -10.38 7.96 -15.04
CA ARG A 121 -9.00 7.75 -14.61
C ARG A 121 -8.79 8.11 -13.14
N ASP A 122 -9.21 9.31 -12.75
CA ASP A 122 -9.01 9.78 -11.38
C ASP A 122 -9.82 8.96 -10.37
N ALA A 123 -11.03 8.58 -10.76
CA ALA A 123 -11.87 7.67 -10.00
C ALA A 123 -11.17 6.31 -9.78
N TRP A 124 -10.62 5.72 -10.84
CA TRP A 124 -9.88 4.47 -10.72
C TRP A 124 -8.60 4.62 -9.89
N LEU A 125 -7.78 5.66 -10.12
CA LEU A 125 -6.55 5.89 -9.36
C LEU A 125 -6.82 6.08 -7.87
N PHE A 126 -7.92 6.78 -7.54
CA PHE A 126 -8.37 6.94 -6.18
C PHE A 126 -8.75 5.60 -5.54
N ALA A 127 -9.60 4.81 -6.22
CA ALA A 127 -9.97 3.48 -5.75
C ALA A 127 -8.77 2.52 -5.63
N GLU A 128 -7.85 2.56 -6.59
CA GLU A 128 -6.61 1.79 -6.59
C GLU A 128 -5.74 2.19 -5.40
N SER A 129 -5.56 3.48 -5.15
CA SER A 129 -4.78 3.98 -4.02
C SER A 129 -5.35 3.51 -2.67
N VAL A 130 -6.69 3.50 -2.54
CA VAL A 130 -7.36 2.94 -1.35
C VAL A 130 -7.07 1.44 -1.21
N ARG A 131 -7.30 0.65 -2.26
CA ARG A 131 -7.06 -0.81 -2.25
C ARG A 131 -5.61 -1.14 -1.91
N ARG A 132 -4.64 -0.48 -2.55
CA ARG A 132 -3.20 -0.66 -2.28
C ARG A 132 -2.83 -0.26 -0.86
N THR A 133 -3.40 0.82 -0.33
CA THR A 133 -3.15 1.26 1.06
C THR A 133 -3.68 0.25 2.08
N ILE A 134 -4.87 -0.31 1.85
CA ILE A 134 -5.43 -1.38 2.69
C ILE A 134 -4.48 -2.58 2.68
N ILE A 135 -4.09 -3.05 1.48
CA ILE A 135 -3.18 -4.19 1.32
C ILE A 135 -1.85 -3.95 2.05
N VAL A 136 -1.23 -2.79 1.89
CA VAL A 136 0.02 -2.43 2.57
C VAL A 136 -0.13 -2.41 4.09
N ALA A 137 -1.26 -1.93 4.64
CA ALA A 137 -1.48 -1.95 6.09
C ALA A 137 -1.46 -3.38 6.66
N PHE A 138 -2.09 -4.33 5.97
CA PHE A 138 -2.10 -5.74 6.38
C PHE A 138 -0.77 -6.45 6.15
N MET A 139 -0.06 -6.10 5.06
CA MET A 139 1.28 -6.62 4.81
C MET A 139 2.28 -6.12 5.86
N LEU A 140 2.24 -4.83 6.20
CA LEU A 140 3.11 -4.27 7.23
C LEU A 140 2.83 -4.90 8.59
N ARG A 141 1.57 -5.19 8.93
CA ARG A 141 1.22 -5.97 10.12
C ARG A 141 1.81 -7.37 10.10
N SER A 142 1.78 -8.02 8.93
CA SER A 142 2.34 -9.35 8.73
C SER A 142 3.86 -9.36 8.94
N VAL A 143 4.55 -8.37 8.35
CA VAL A 143 5.99 -8.14 8.51
C VAL A 143 6.34 -7.86 9.97
N TYR A 144 5.60 -6.97 10.64
CA TYR A 144 5.80 -6.68 12.06
C TYR A 144 5.70 -7.94 12.93
N SER A 145 4.67 -8.76 12.71
CA SER A 145 4.51 -10.03 13.42
C SER A 145 5.67 -10.99 13.14
N LEU A 146 6.10 -11.08 11.88
CA LEU A 146 7.21 -11.94 11.50
C LEU A 146 8.50 -11.53 12.21
N LEU A 147 8.84 -10.24 12.18
CA LEU A 147 10.04 -9.70 12.83
C LEU A 147 10.02 -9.88 14.35
N LYS A 148 8.86 -9.78 14.99
CA LYS A 148 8.74 -9.79 16.46
C LYS A 148 8.37 -11.13 17.09
N ARG A 149 7.80 -12.06 16.32
CA ARG A 149 7.32 -13.36 16.82
C ARG A 149 7.72 -14.55 15.94
N ASN A 150 8.48 -14.34 14.87
CA ASN A 150 8.88 -15.38 13.90
C ASN A 150 7.72 -16.09 13.20
N TYR A 151 6.54 -15.48 13.14
CA TYR A 151 5.43 -15.94 12.31
C TYR A 151 4.60 -14.76 11.76
N SER A 152 4.06 -14.93 10.57
CA SER A 152 3.22 -13.94 9.91
C SER A 152 1.76 -14.06 10.35
N VAL A 153 1.09 -12.92 10.58
CA VAL A 153 -0.35 -12.87 10.87
C VAL A 153 -1.10 -12.56 9.58
N ARG A 154 -1.84 -13.54 9.08
CA ARG A 154 -2.74 -13.42 7.93
C ARG A 154 -4.18 -13.69 8.36
N THR A 155 -5.12 -12.92 7.82
CA THR A 155 -6.55 -13.11 8.07
C THR A 155 -7.29 -13.37 6.77
N PRO A 156 -8.38 -14.18 6.77
CA PRO A 156 -9.19 -14.43 5.57
C PRO A 156 -9.74 -13.14 4.93
N PHE A 157 -9.90 -12.08 5.73
CA PHE A 157 -10.25 -10.75 5.24
C PHE A 157 -9.29 -10.27 4.14
N VAL A 158 -7.98 -10.42 4.34
CA VAL A 158 -6.96 -9.96 3.38
C VAL A 158 -7.06 -10.73 2.08
N ASP A 159 -7.29 -12.04 2.16
CA ASP A 159 -7.43 -12.92 1.00
C ASP A 159 -8.65 -12.58 0.14
N SER A 160 -9.72 -12.11 0.79
CA SER A 160 -10.97 -11.71 0.14
C SER A 160 -10.99 -10.29 -0.43
N LEU A 161 -9.91 -9.50 -0.23
CA LEU A 161 -9.88 -8.12 -0.70
C LEU A 161 -10.01 -8.06 -2.23
N PRO A 162 -10.86 -7.17 -2.77
CA PRO A 162 -10.96 -6.97 -4.21
C PRO A 162 -9.68 -6.34 -4.76
N PHE A 163 -9.22 -6.87 -5.89
CA PHE A 163 -7.99 -6.52 -6.57
C PHE A 163 -8.24 -6.33 -8.05
N ASP A 164 -7.83 -5.19 -8.60
CA ASP A 164 -7.92 -4.91 -10.03
C ASP A 164 -6.65 -5.45 -10.71
N VAL A 165 -6.81 -6.39 -11.63
CA VAL A 165 -5.67 -7.04 -12.31
C VAL A 165 -4.94 -6.13 -13.28
N ARG A 166 -5.51 -4.96 -13.61
CA ARG A 166 -4.93 -3.98 -14.54
C ARG A 166 -3.86 -3.12 -13.87
N THR A 167 -2.93 -3.76 -13.17
CA THR A 167 -1.86 -3.10 -12.42
C THR A 167 -0.98 -2.17 -13.25
N PRO A 168 -0.73 -2.38 -14.56
CA PRO A 168 0.04 -1.44 -15.38
C PRO A 168 -0.60 -0.05 -15.49
N LEU A 169 -1.92 0.06 -15.29
CA LEU A 169 -2.61 1.34 -15.35
C LEU A 169 -2.22 2.30 -14.22
N TRP A 170 -1.58 1.81 -13.16
CA TRP A 170 -1.03 2.64 -12.10
C TRP A 170 0.08 3.59 -12.59
N ASP A 171 0.82 3.18 -13.61
CA ASP A 171 1.93 3.95 -14.18
C ASP A 171 1.62 4.46 -15.59
N ALA A 172 0.41 4.23 -16.09
CA ALA A 172 -0.01 4.64 -17.42
C ALA A 172 -0.17 6.16 -17.52
N ASP A 173 0.32 6.71 -18.64
CA ASP A 173 -0.01 8.06 -19.06
C ASP A 173 -1.47 8.15 -19.56
N HIS A 174 -1.90 9.35 -19.95
CA HIS A 174 -3.27 9.58 -20.40
C HIS A 174 -3.61 8.81 -21.69
N GLU A 175 -2.66 8.68 -22.62
CA GLU A 175 -2.88 8.00 -23.89
C GLU A 175 -3.00 6.48 -23.69
N ALA A 176 -2.08 5.88 -22.93
CA ALA A 176 -2.13 4.48 -22.54
C ALA A 176 -3.39 4.15 -21.73
N TRP A 177 -3.85 5.07 -20.89
CA TRP A 177 -5.11 4.94 -20.16
C TRP A 177 -6.33 4.90 -21.10
N ASN A 178 -6.40 5.82 -22.06
CA ASN A 178 -7.52 5.91 -22.99
C ASN A 178 -7.60 4.72 -23.95
N ASN A 179 -6.44 4.14 -24.28
CA ASN A 179 -6.34 2.94 -25.11
C ASN A 179 -6.59 1.64 -24.32
N ALA A 180 -6.68 1.71 -22.98
CA ALA A 180 -6.95 0.55 -22.16
C ALA A 180 -8.41 0.11 -22.29
N THR A 181 -8.64 -1.21 -22.18
CA THR A 181 -9.98 -1.78 -22.20
C THR A 181 -10.85 -1.14 -21.12
N PRO A 182 -12.11 -0.78 -21.42
CA PRO A 182 -13.02 -0.19 -20.44
C PRO A 182 -13.11 -1.01 -19.16
N ALA A 183 -13.42 -0.35 -18.03
CA ALA A 183 -13.61 -1.03 -16.76
C ALA A 183 -14.76 -2.06 -16.82
N SER A 184 -14.42 -3.33 -17.05
CA SER A 184 -15.29 -4.48 -16.83
C SER A 184 -15.15 -5.00 -15.40
N LEU A 185 -16.24 -5.50 -14.81
CA LEU A 185 -16.25 -6.23 -13.53
C LEU A 185 -15.33 -7.46 -13.58
N GLU A 186 -15.07 -8.01 -14.76
CA GLU A 186 -14.18 -9.17 -14.97
C GLU A 186 -12.72 -8.86 -14.61
N ASN A 187 -12.34 -7.58 -14.53
CA ASN A 187 -10.99 -7.18 -14.11
C ASN A 187 -10.78 -7.25 -12.59
N MET A 188 -11.85 -7.45 -11.81
CA MET A 188 -11.79 -7.54 -10.36
C MET A 188 -11.75 -9.00 -9.92
N VAL A 189 -10.70 -9.36 -9.17
CA VAL A 189 -10.54 -10.67 -8.54
C VAL A 189 -10.25 -10.51 -7.05
N SER A 190 -10.30 -11.57 -6.27
CA SER A 190 -9.77 -11.54 -4.90
C SER A 190 -8.24 -11.49 -4.90
N LEU A 191 -7.65 -10.92 -3.85
CA LEU A 191 -6.20 -10.90 -3.67
C LEU A 191 -5.61 -12.33 -3.67
N GLN A 192 -6.34 -13.30 -3.12
CA GLN A 192 -5.96 -14.71 -3.18
C GLN A 192 -5.88 -15.22 -4.62
N GLN A 193 -6.90 -14.96 -5.44
CA GLN A 193 -6.90 -15.34 -6.86
C GLN A 193 -5.74 -14.66 -7.60
N TYR A 194 -5.55 -13.35 -7.41
CA TYR A 194 -4.45 -12.62 -8.04
C TYR A 194 -3.07 -13.19 -7.65
N SER A 195 -2.84 -13.48 -6.37
CA SER A 195 -1.58 -14.09 -5.91
C SER A 195 -1.34 -15.49 -6.51
N THR A 196 -2.40 -16.21 -6.84
CA THR A 196 -2.32 -17.52 -7.50
C THR A 196 -1.99 -17.38 -8.99
N LEU A 197 -2.57 -16.37 -9.66
CA LEU A 197 -2.21 -16.04 -11.03
C LEU A 197 -0.72 -15.64 -11.14
N LEU A 198 -0.22 -14.82 -10.21
CA LEU A 198 1.21 -14.49 -10.10
C LEU A 198 2.08 -15.74 -9.93
N GLU A 199 1.74 -16.61 -8.99
CA GLU A 199 2.51 -17.83 -8.71
C GLU A 199 2.56 -18.80 -9.90
N SER A 200 1.49 -18.86 -10.70
CA SER A 200 1.41 -19.70 -11.88
C SER A 200 2.13 -19.14 -13.12
N GLY A 201 2.67 -17.92 -13.03
CA GLY A 201 3.25 -17.23 -14.19
C GLY A 201 2.23 -16.71 -15.20
N ALA A 202 0.94 -16.75 -14.89
CA ALA A 202 -0.12 -16.22 -15.76
C ALA A 202 -0.05 -14.69 -15.89
N VAL A 203 0.48 -14.00 -14.89
CA VAL A 203 0.72 -12.54 -14.91
C VAL A 203 2.17 -12.26 -15.30
N HIS A 204 2.34 -11.57 -16.43
CA HIS A 204 3.64 -11.13 -16.93
C HIS A 204 3.94 -9.70 -16.45
N GLY A 205 5.21 -9.30 -16.48
CA GLY A 205 5.61 -7.94 -16.11
C GLY A 205 5.30 -7.60 -14.65
N ILE A 206 5.67 -8.49 -13.72
CA ILE A 206 5.38 -8.38 -12.29
C ILE A 206 5.99 -7.08 -11.72
N SER A 207 5.12 -6.12 -11.40
CA SER A 207 5.54 -4.84 -10.82
C SER A 207 6.06 -5.01 -9.37
N PRO A 208 6.79 -4.03 -8.81
CA PRO A 208 7.26 -4.11 -7.42
C PRO A 208 6.12 -4.30 -6.40
N PHE A 209 4.95 -3.69 -6.63
CA PHE A 209 3.77 -3.92 -5.80
C PHE A 209 3.25 -5.36 -5.93
N SER A 210 3.24 -5.93 -7.13
CA SER A 210 2.85 -7.32 -7.37
C SER A 210 3.86 -8.30 -6.77
N ALA A 211 5.15 -7.97 -6.81
CA ALA A 211 6.21 -8.70 -6.14
C ALA A 211 6.02 -8.72 -4.61
N LEU A 212 5.62 -7.59 -4.03
CA LEU A 212 5.26 -7.51 -2.61
C LEU A 212 4.08 -8.45 -2.28
N ILE A 213 3.04 -8.49 -3.13
CA ILE A 213 1.91 -9.41 -2.98
C ILE A 213 2.38 -10.86 -3.04
N LEU A 214 3.20 -11.21 -4.03
CA LEU A 214 3.74 -12.56 -4.18
C LEU A 214 4.56 -12.99 -2.95
N ALA A 215 5.48 -12.14 -2.50
CA ALA A 215 6.31 -12.41 -1.33
C ALA A 215 5.45 -12.59 -0.06
N ALA A 216 4.52 -11.67 0.19
CA ALA A 216 3.68 -11.72 1.39
C ALA A 216 2.66 -12.88 1.35
N CYS A 217 2.13 -13.22 0.17
CA CYS A 217 1.05 -14.20 0.04
C CYS A 217 1.54 -15.62 -0.20
N LYS A 218 2.71 -15.80 -0.82
CA LYS A 218 3.22 -17.10 -1.30
C LYS A 218 4.63 -17.40 -0.80
N GLY A 219 5.32 -16.45 -0.18
CA GLY A 219 6.70 -16.63 0.27
C GLY A 219 7.68 -16.87 -0.88
N LYS A 220 7.39 -16.33 -2.07
CA LYS A 220 8.19 -16.50 -3.29
C LYS A 220 8.75 -15.17 -3.77
N ALA A 221 9.98 -15.19 -4.28
CA ALA A 221 10.52 -14.07 -5.03
C ALA A 221 10.07 -14.15 -6.49
N VAL A 222 10.14 -13.01 -7.20
CA VAL A 222 9.80 -12.96 -8.64
C VAL A 222 10.70 -13.87 -9.47
N SER A 223 11.97 -14.01 -9.07
CA SER A 223 12.95 -14.91 -9.70
C SER A 223 12.54 -16.38 -9.69
N ASP A 224 11.64 -16.76 -8.77
CA ASP A 224 11.25 -18.15 -8.54
C ASP A 224 9.99 -18.53 -9.32
N ILE A 225 9.41 -17.58 -10.07
CA ILE A 225 8.18 -17.81 -10.83
C ILE A 225 8.51 -18.42 -12.19
N PRO A 226 8.03 -19.65 -12.46
CA PRO A 226 8.12 -20.21 -13.80
C PRO A 226 7.09 -19.53 -14.70
N TYR A 227 7.53 -19.01 -15.84
CA TYR A 227 6.60 -18.54 -16.87
C TYR A 227 6.21 -19.71 -17.78
N PRO A 228 4.90 -19.94 -18.03
CA PRO A 228 4.49 -20.94 -19.00
C PRO A 228 5.08 -20.61 -20.38
N HIS A 229 5.36 -21.63 -21.18
CA HIS A 229 5.81 -21.41 -22.56
C HIS A 229 4.75 -20.57 -23.30
N VAL A 230 5.18 -19.47 -23.91
CA VAL A 230 4.31 -18.62 -24.73
C VAL A 230 3.99 -19.37 -26.03
N THR A 231 3.02 -20.28 -25.99
CA THR A 231 2.42 -20.83 -27.20
C THR A 231 1.31 -19.89 -27.65
N GLY A 232 1.62 -19.07 -28.67
CA GLY A 232 0.62 -18.36 -29.47
C GLY A 232 0.31 -16.93 -29.02
N TYR A 233 1.19 -16.00 -29.37
CA TYR A 233 0.73 -14.71 -29.91
C TYR A 233 0.88 -14.82 -31.43
N GLU A 234 -0.20 -15.17 -32.14
CA GLU A 234 -0.33 -14.64 -33.50
C GLU A 234 -0.57 -13.15 -33.33
N ALA A 235 0.39 -12.36 -33.80
CA ALA A 235 0.23 -10.92 -33.91
C ALA A 235 -0.94 -10.64 -34.86
N TYR A 236 -2.02 -10.06 -34.33
CA TYR A 236 -3.06 -9.39 -35.10
C TYR A 236 -3.08 -7.92 -34.70
#